data_AF-A0A355TTP6-F1
#
_entry.id   AF-A0A355TTP6-F1
#
_cell.length_a   1.000
_cell.length_b   1.000
_cell.length_c   1.000
_cell.angle_alpha   90.00
_cell.angle_beta   90.00
_cell.angle_gamma   90.00
#
_symmetry.space_group_name_H-M   'P 1'
#
loop_
_entity.id
_entity.type
_entity.pdbx_description
1 polymer ?
#
loop_
_entity_poly.entity_id
_entity_poly.type
_entity_poly.pdbx_seq_one_letter_code
_entity_poly.pdbx_strand_id
1 'polypeptide(L)'
;MSNHAVALYAPLSGQTVELERVPDPVFAGKMVGDGVAIDPTSEVLLAPCPGVVKQIHPSCHALTLETPSGLEVLMHIGLDTVALKSEGFTPKVKVGDSVEKGQELIAFDAGLIAEKARSLITLVLITNTEAVSRLEIEPGYKKAGQDLLINATLAQKEEDKETTSGLSIMSEPIVVPNPQGLHARPAAVLANLAKKFKANLQIVRGEQFANCKSVVALMSLQVLHNEVVRFRASGEEAQEALDALSEALASGLGEKPEVPGVAGVNAQPDINVQAQPMITPGPLTPALPNPQTPDTDNLLHAVSASPGLAVGRIYQMQRTEYDVEEEGQGPEKELQKLREALKKGQNELEFLEVSMKAKADPNKAGIFAAHRELLDDPDLIEQAEAGIAKGKSAAYSWKQAYMGQSERLAQLSHQLMAARAVDLKDVGERVLRLLMGEAPTIHNFPENTILIAEDLTPSDTAALDRSKVVGFATVLGGSTSHVAILARSLDLPALAGISARALTVANGTRAILSGSKGTLELNPDDQRYQEAKEKLKLQQERRRQLLEKAKDPAQTTDGRLIEVAANVGSVADTEQAVTLGADGVGLLR
;
A
#
# COMPACT_ATOMS: atom_id res chain seq x y z
N MET A 1 20.17 -42.29 2.29
CA MET A 1 19.88 -41.25 1.28
C MET A 1 18.61 -41.64 0.56
N SER A 2 17.47 -41.10 0.99
CA SER A 2 16.20 -41.26 0.29
C SER A 2 15.62 -39.86 0.11
N ASN A 3 15.94 -39.23 -1.03
CA ASN A 3 15.27 -38.00 -1.45
C ASN A 3 13.76 -38.28 -1.47
N HIS A 4 12.99 -37.58 -0.64
CA HIS A 4 11.54 -37.67 -0.64
C HIS A 4 11.03 -36.86 -1.83
N ALA A 5 11.02 -37.49 -3.01
CA ALA A 5 10.42 -36.92 -4.21
C ALA A 5 8.93 -37.26 -4.26
N VAL A 6 8.11 -36.27 -4.58
CA VAL A 6 6.66 -36.39 -4.76
C VAL A 6 6.36 -36.32 -6.26
N ALA A 7 5.83 -37.41 -6.79
CA ALA A 7 5.43 -37.51 -8.18
C ALA A 7 3.95 -37.09 -8.34
N LEU A 8 3.72 -36.02 -9.11
CA LEU A 8 2.39 -35.59 -9.54
C LEU A 8 2.17 -36.03 -10.98
N TYR A 9 1.12 -36.80 -11.20
CA TYR A 9 0.72 -37.28 -12.52
C TYR A 9 -0.23 -36.30 -13.17
N ALA A 10 -0.28 -36.28 -14.50
CA ALA A 10 -1.12 -35.35 -15.23
C ALA A 10 -2.60 -35.50 -14.83
N PRO A 11 -3.26 -34.46 -14.31
CA PRO A 11 -4.66 -34.54 -13.92
C PRO A 11 -5.60 -34.44 -15.14
N LEU A 12 -5.09 -34.02 -16.29
CA LEU A 12 -5.78 -33.99 -17.59
C LEU A 12 -4.88 -34.54 -18.69
N SER A 13 -5.49 -35.05 -19.76
CA SER A 13 -4.78 -35.33 -21.00
C SER A 13 -4.63 -34.02 -21.75
N GLY A 14 -3.48 -33.76 -22.38
CA GLY A 14 -3.27 -32.50 -23.09
C GLY A 14 -1.81 -32.13 -23.29
N GLN A 15 -1.59 -31.02 -23.98
CA GLN A 15 -0.25 -30.49 -24.23
C GLN A 15 0.20 -29.62 -23.04
N THR A 16 1.37 -29.90 -22.46
CA THR A 16 1.92 -29.01 -21.42
C THR A 16 2.29 -27.65 -22.00
N VAL A 17 2.00 -26.60 -21.25
CA VAL A 17 2.34 -25.20 -21.54
C VAL A 17 3.19 -24.69 -20.37
N GLU A 18 4.35 -24.11 -20.70
CA GLU A 18 5.19 -23.39 -19.73
C GLU A 18 4.38 -22.29 -19.05
N LEU A 19 4.52 -22.16 -17.73
CA LEU A 19 3.69 -21.26 -16.95
C LEU A 19 3.87 -19.80 -17.42
N GLU A 20 5.08 -19.41 -17.81
CA GLU A 20 5.43 -18.09 -18.37
C GLU A 20 4.72 -17.78 -19.70
N ARG A 21 4.19 -18.79 -20.41
CA ARG A 21 3.44 -18.62 -21.67
C ARG A 21 1.92 -18.62 -21.47
N VAL A 22 1.46 -18.82 -20.25
CA VAL A 22 0.03 -18.72 -19.92
C VAL A 22 -0.41 -17.26 -20.10
N PRO A 23 -1.51 -16.98 -20.82
CA PRO A 23 -1.95 -15.62 -21.09
C PRO A 23 -2.66 -14.99 -19.88
N ASP A 24 -2.08 -15.08 -18.69
CA ASP A 24 -2.55 -14.46 -17.45
C ASP A 24 -1.32 -14.05 -16.61
N PRO A 25 -1.13 -12.76 -16.29
CA PRO A 25 0.07 -12.28 -15.62
C PRO A 25 0.22 -12.76 -14.17
N VAL A 26 -0.87 -13.10 -13.49
CA VAL A 26 -0.84 -13.62 -12.11
C VAL A 26 -0.24 -15.03 -12.12
N PHE A 27 -0.70 -15.87 -13.06
CA PHE A 27 -0.19 -17.23 -13.20
C PHE A 27 1.19 -17.27 -13.87
N ALA A 28 1.41 -16.50 -14.95
CA ALA A 28 2.70 -16.43 -15.64
C ALA A 28 3.82 -15.85 -14.76
N GLY A 29 3.48 -14.95 -13.84
CA GLY A 29 4.39 -14.42 -12.84
C GLY A 29 4.62 -15.34 -11.63
N LYS A 30 4.03 -16.54 -11.61
CA LYS A 30 4.12 -17.52 -10.50
C LYS A 30 3.66 -16.97 -9.14
N MET A 31 2.76 -15.98 -9.14
CA MET A 31 2.32 -15.28 -7.92
C MET A 31 1.48 -16.15 -6.98
N VAL A 32 0.80 -17.16 -7.53
CA VAL A 32 -0.06 -18.10 -6.78
C VAL A 32 0.68 -19.39 -6.40
N GLY A 33 1.72 -19.75 -7.16
CA GLY A 33 2.48 -20.99 -7.00
C GLY A 33 3.29 -21.30 -8.26
N ASP A 34 4.21 -22.26 -8.15
CA ASP A 34 5.01 -22.76 -9.28
C ASP A 34 4.49 -24.10 -9.78
N GLY A 35 4.63 -24.39 -11.07
CA GLY A 35 4.09 -25.59 -11.68
C GLY A 35 3.98 -25.48 -13.19
N VAL A 36 2.97 -26.14 -13.76
CA VAL A 36 2.79 -26.23 -15.21
C VAL A 36 1.33 -26.11 -15.58
N ALA A 37 1.06 -25.63 -16.79
CA ALA A 37 -0.28 -25.61 -17.34
C ALA A 37 -0.46 -26.73 -18.38
N ILE A 38 -1.70 -27.16 -18.60
CA ILE A 38 -2.08 -28.16 -19.59
C ILE A 38 -3.17 -27.55 -20.46
N ASP A 39 -2.98 -27.56 -21.78
CA ASP A 39 -4.04 -27.33 -22.76
C ASP A 39 -4.80 -28.65 -22.97
N PRO A 40 -6.02 -28.81 -22.41
CA PRO A 40 -6.59 -30.12 -22.17
C PRO A 40 -7.34 -30.70 -23.39
N THR A 41 -7.24 -32.02 -23.56
CA THR A 41 -7.99 -32.84 -24.53
C THR A 41 -8.96 -33.81 -23.84
N SER A 42 -9.05 -33.76 -22.52
CA SER A 42 -9.99 -34.54 -21.70
C SER A 42 -10.81 -33.61 -20.80
N GLU A 43 -12.03 -34.02 -20.49
CA GLU A 43 -13.05 -33.22 -19.80
C GLU A 43 -13.28 -33.60 -18.32
N VAL A 44 -12.38 -34.40 -17.75
CA VAL A 44 -12.48 -34.84 -16.35
C VAL A 44 -11.13 -34.66 -15.67
N LEU A 45 -11.09 -33.76 -14.69
CA LEU A 45 -9.94 -33.50 -13.83
C LEU A 45 -9.77 -34.68 -12.86
N LEU A 46 -8.62 -35.34 -12.91
CA LEU A 46 -8.27 -36.46 -12.04
C LEU A 46 -7.31 -36.03 -10.93
N ALA A 47 -7.29 -36.77 -9.83
CA ALA A 47 -6.31 -36.56 -8.77
C ALA A 47 -4.88 -36.89 -9.25
N PRO A 48 -3.93 -35.94 -9.21
CA PRO A 48 -2.55 -36.15 -9.67
C PRO A 48 -1.76 -37.08 -8.75
N CYS A 49 -2.18 -37.23 -7.49
CA CYS A 49 -1.58 -38.07 -6.46
C CYS A 49 -2.61 -38.38 -5.36
N PRO A 50 -2.31 -39.30 -4.43
CA PRO A 50 -3.11 -39.44 -3.21
C PRO A 50 -3.04 -38.17 -2.36
N GLY A 51 -4.14 -37.80 -1.71
CA GLY A 51 -4.20 -36.59 -0.87
C GLY A 51 -5.57 -36.35 -0.26
N VAL A 52 -5.72 -35.24 0.45
CA VAL A 52 -6.99 -34.78 1.04
C VAL A 52 -7.44 -33.50 0.32
N VAL A 53 -8.72 -33.43 -0.05
CA VAL A 53 -9.32 -32.22 -0.64
C VAL A 53 -9.41 -31.12 0.41
N LYS A 54 -8.55 -30.10 0.31
CA LYS A 54 -8.52 -28.97 1.25
C LYS A 54 -9.56 -27.93 0.93
N GLN A 55 -9.71 -27.63 -0.35
CA GLN A 55 -10.58 -26.56 -0.81
C GLN A 55 -11.15 -26.90 -2.18
N ILE A 56 -12.42 -26.54 -2.38
CA ILE A 56 -13.06 -26.47 -3.69
C ILE A 56 -13.57 -25.03 -3.83
N HIS A 57 -13.20 -24.35 -4.90
CA HIS A 57 -13.66 -22.99 -5.13
C HIS A 57 -15.20 -22.97 -5.27
N PRO A 58 -15.93 -21.96 -4.77
CA PRO A 58 -17.40 -21.94 -4.81
C PRO A 58 -18.01 -22.13 -6.22
N SER A 59 -17.34 -21.63 -7.25
CA SER A 59 -17.73 -21.82 -8.65
C SER A 59 -17.24 -23.13 -9.29
N CYS A 60 -16.70 -24.05 -8.49
CA CYS A 60 -16.26 -25.41 -8.85
C CYS A 60 -15.22 -25.55 -9.97
N HIS A 61 -14.57 -24.48 -10.41
CA HIS A 61 -13.51 -24.54 -11.44
C HIS A 61 -12.12 -24.86 -10.87
N ALA A 62 -11.91 -24.78 -9.56
CA ALA A 62 -10.62 -25.02 -8.93
C ALA A 62 -10.73 -25.86 -7.66
N LEU A 63 -9.69 -26.65 -7.40
CA LEU A 63 -9.58 -27.55 -6.25
C LEU A 63 -8.13 -27.63 -5.78
N THR A 64 -7.93 -27.58 -4.46
CA THR A 64 -6.61 -27.77 -3.83
C THR A 64 -6.55 -29.10 -3.09
N LEU A 65 -5.53 -29.92 -3.40
CA LEU A 65 -5.22 -31.16 -2.68
C LEU A 65 -4.00 -30.96 -1.78
N GLU A 66 -4.07 -31.44 -0.54
CA GLU A 66 -2.89 -31.61 0.30
C GLU A 66 -2.39 -33.06 0.20
N THR A 67 -1.14 -33.22 -0.22
CA THR A 67 -0.47 -34.52 -0.30
C THR A 67 -0.09 -35.03 1.11
N PRO A 68 0.16 -36.34 1.30
CA PRO A 68 0.68 -36.87 2.57
C PRO A 68 2.01 -36.26 3.03
N SER A 69 2.78 -35.70 2.09
CA SER A 69 4.03 -34.96 2.32
C SER A 69 3.83 -33.49 2.70
N GLY A 70 2.59 -32.99 2.73
CA GLY A 70 2.26 -31.60 3.06
C GLY A 70 2.35 -30.62 1.88
N LEU A 71 2.58 -31.08 0.65
CA LEU A 71 2.47 -30.22 -0.54
C LEU A 71 1.01 -29.89 -0.83
N GLU A 72 0.74 -28.63 -1.12
CA GLU A 72 -0.57 -28.14 -1.56
C GLU A 72 -0.57 -27.98 -3.09
N VAL A 73 -1.40 -28.77 -3.76
CA VAL A 73 -1.51 -28.82 -5.22
C VAL A 73 -2.84 -28.19 -5.64
N LEU A 74 -2.78 -26.97 -6.16
CA LEU A 74 -3.91 -26.25 -6.75
C LEU A 74 -4.07 -26.66 -8.21
N MET A 75 -5.26 -27.14 -8.56
CA MET A 75 -5.68 -27.37 -9.93
C MET A 75 -6.77 -26.37 -10.30
N HIS A 76 -6.53 -25.54 -11.31
CA HIS A 76 -7.45 -24.49 -11.74
C HIS A 76 -7.83 -24.68 -13.22
N ILE A 77 -9.09 -25.01 -13.49
CA ILE A 77 -9.59 -25.33 -14.84
C ILE A 77 -9.93 -24.03 -15.58
N GLY A 78 -9.23 -23.79 -16.69
CA GLY A 78 -9.39 -22.61 -17.54
C GLY A 78 -8.94 -21.30 -16.90
N LEU A 79 -8.85 -20.25 -17.71
CA LEU A 79 -8.56 -18.88 -17.27
C LEU A 79 -9.85 -18.03 -17.26
N ASP A 80 -10.01 -17.17 -16.27
CA ASP A 80 -11.22 -16.34 -16.04
C ASP A 80 -12.53 -17.11 -15.79
N THR A 81 -12.44 -18.35 -15.31
CA THR A 81 -13.59 -19.25 -15.05
C THR A 81 -14.36 -18.94 -13.76
N VAL A 82 -13.94 -17.96 -12.97
CA VAL A 82 -14.65 -17.45 -11.78
C VAL A 82 -16.04 -16.90 -12.17
N ALA A 83 -16.13 -16.23 -13.31
CA ALA A 83 -17.37 -15.58 -13.77
C ALA A 83 -18.48 -16.57 -14.17
N LEU A 84 -18.13 -17.85 -14.39
CA LEU A 84 -19.06 -18.89 -14.81
C LEU A 84 -19.98 -19.38 -13.69
N LYS A 85 -19.73 -19.02 -12.41
CA LYS A 85 -20.61 -19.33 -11.27
C LYS A 85 -21.10 -20.79 -11.22
N SER A 86 -20.19 -21.75 -11.41
CA SER A 86 -20.43 -23.20 -11.48
C SER A 86 -21.07 -23.74 -12.76
N GLU A 87 -21.41 -22.88 -13.72
CA GLU A 87 -21.88 -23.32 -15.04
C GLU A 87 -20.75 -24.04 -15.78
N GLY A 88 -20.99 -25.29 -16.19
CA GLY A 88 -19.99 -26.11 -16.89
C GLY A 88 -19.07 -26.94 -15.99
N PHE A 89 -19.27 -26.96 -14.66
CA PHE A 89 -18.46 -27.75 -13.71
C PHE A 89 -19.33 -28.67 -12.84
N THR A 90 -18.92 -29.93 -12.71
CA THR A 90 -19.58 -30.96 -11.89
C THR A 90 -18.57 -31.58 -10.92
N PRO A 91 -18.47 -31.10 -9.67
CA PRO A 91 -17.58 -31.69 -8.67
C PRO A 91 -18.04 -33.11 -8.30
N LYS A 92 -17.07 -34.04 -8.20
CA LYS A 92 -17.27 -35.45 -7.82
C LYS A 92 -16.85 -35.75 -6.37
N VAL A 93 -16.18 -34.79 -5.74
CA VAL A 93 -15.63 -34.87 -4.38
C VAL A 93 -16.06 -33.67 -3.55
N LYS A 94 -15.88 -33.74 -2.22
CA LYS A 94 -16.15 -32.67 -1.27
C LYS A 94 -14.88 -32.33 -0.47
N VAL A 95 -14.87 -31.14 0.12
CA VAL A 95 -13.80 -30.75 1.06
C VAL A 95 -13.76 -31.74 2.22
N GLY A 96 -12.55 -32.22 2.54
CA GLY A 96 -12.27 -33.24 3.54
C GLY A 96 -12.20 -34.67 3.00
N ASP A 97 -12.58 -34.92 1.75
CA ASP A 97 -12.48 -36.26 1.16
C ASP A 97 -11.01 -36.64 0.93
N SER A 98 -10.65 -37.87 1.30
CA SER A 98 -9.39 -38.49 0.87
C SER A 98 -9.55 -39.07 -0.53
N VAL A 99 -8.60 -38.79 -1.42
CA VAL A 99 -8.61 -39.23 -2.82
C VAL A 99 -7.38 -40.06 -3.16
N GLU A 100 -7.54 -41.01 -4.08
CA GLU A 100 -6.44 -41.77 -4.66
C GLU A 100 -6.01 -41.20 -6.02
N LYS A 101 -4.77 -41.48 -6.44
CA LYS A 101 -4.28 -41.07 -7.77
C LYS A 101 -5.22 -41.58 -8.87
N GLY A 102 -5.62 -40.69 -9.77
CA GLY A 102 -6.49 -41.01 -10.90
C GLY A 102 -7.98 -41.00 -10.58
N GLN A 103 -8.37 -40.74 -9.32
CA GLN A 103 -9.78 -40.56 -8.96
C GLN A 103 -10.35 -39.29 -9.60
N GLU A 104 -11.59 -39.35 -10.09
CA GLU A 104 -12.27 -38.19 -10.66
C GLU A 104 -12.55 -37.13 -9.59
N LEU A 105 -12.15 -35.88 -9.87
CA LEU A 105 -12.34 -34.74 -8.98
C LEU A 105 -13.44 -33.82 -9.48
N ILE A 106 -13.33 -33.36 -10.73
CA ILE A 106 -14.28 -32.42 -11.35
C ILE A 106 -14.45 -32.81 -12.81
N ALA A 107 -15.67 -33.06 -13.24
CA ALA A 107 -16.00 -33.13 -14.66
C ALA A 107 -16.39 -31.73 -15.16
N PHE A 108 -16.01 -31.36 -16.39
CA PHE A 108 -16.32 -30.05 -16.94
C PHE A 108 -16.68 -30.11 -18.43
N ASP A 109 -17.45 -29.13 -18.90
CA ASP A 109 -17.82 -29.00 -20.32
C ASP A 109 -16.80 -28.10 -21.04
N ALA A 110 -15.89 -28.70 -21.81
CA ALA A 110 -14.84 -27.94 -22.50
C ALA A 110 -15.40 -27.03 -23.59
N GLY A 111 -16.51 -27.41 -24.25
CA GLY A 111 -17.16 -26.58 -25.25
C GLY A 111 -17.72 -25.29 -24.64
N LEU A 112 -18.43 -25.41 -23.52
CA LEU A 112 -19.00 -24.27 -22.80
C LEU A 112 -17.91 -23.34 -22.25
N ILE A 113 -16.85 -23.90 -21.67
CA ILE A 113 -15.75 -23.10 -21.10
C ILE A 113 -14.96 -22.42 -22.23
N ALA A 114 -14.70 -23.09 -23.36
CA ALA A 114 -14.04 -22.46 -24.50
C ALA A 114 -14.84 -21.29 -25.10
N GLU A 115 -16.17 -21.33 -25.02
CA GLU A 115 -17.04 -20.25 -25.49
C GLU A 115 -17.07 -19.05 -24.53
N LYS A 116 -17.06 -19.31 -23.22
CA LYS A 116 -17.35 -18.29 -22.20
C LYS A 116 -16.15 -17.82 -21.38
N ALA A 117 -15.04 -18.57 -21.41
CA ALA A 117 -13.82 -18.26 -20.68
C ALA A 117 -12.70 -17.87 -21.64
N ARG A 118 -11.67 -17.21 -21.12
CA ARG A 118 -10.55 -16.70 -21.93
C ARG A 118 -9.72 -17.83 -22.53
N SER A 119 -9.62 -18.96 -21.84
CA SER A 119 -8.86 -20.12 -22.28
C SER A 119 -9.25 -21.37 -21.48
N LEU A 120 -9.10 -22.56 -22.10
CA LEU A 120 -9.23 -23.87 -21.43
C LEU A 120 -7.95 -24.31 -20.70
N ILE A 121 -6.86 -23.57 -20.87
CA ILE A 121 -5.58 -23.87 -20.22
C ILE A 121 -5.80 -24.07 -18.72
N THR A 122 -5.53 -25.27 -18.25
CA THR A 122 -5.73 -25.72 -16.87
C THR A 122 -4.39 -25.72 -16.15
N LEU A 123 -4.34 -25.07 -14.99
CA LEU A 123 -3.11 -24.88 -14.21
C LEU A 123 -2.99 -25.98 -13.16
N VAL A 124 -1.78 -26.50 -12.98
CA VAL A 124 -1.41 -27.44 -11.92
C VAL A 124 -0.23 -26.84 -11.16
N LEU A 125 -0.51 -26.25 -10.01
CA LEU A 125 0.42 -25.40 -9.25
C LEU A 125 0.68 -25.99 -7.86
N ILE A 126 1.90 -25.85 -7.38
CA ILE A 126 2.25 -26.04 -5.98
C ILE A 126 2.22 -24.67 -5.30
N THR A 127 1.33 -24.49 -4.32
CA THR A 127 1.09 -23.17 -3.69
C THR A 127 2.06 -22.88 -2.54
N ASN A 128 2.57 -23.92 -1.87
CA ASN A 128 3.61 -23.81 -0.83
C ASN A 128 5.01 -24.11 -1.40
N THR A 129 5.45 -23.27 -2.33
CA THR A 129 6.71 -23.46 -3.08
C THR A 129 7.97 -23.58 -2.20
N GLU A 130 7.94 -23.02 -1.00
CA GLU A 130 9.00 -23.12 0.02
C GLU A 130 9.23 -24.56 0.50
N ALA A 131 8.24 -25.45 0.38
CA ALA A 131 8.38 -26.86 0.72
C ALA A 131 9.12 -27.69 -0.35
N VAL A 132 9.41 -27.10 -1.52
CA VAL A 132 10.00 -27.76 -2.68
C VAL A 132 11.37 -27.16 -2.99
N SER A 133 12.43 -27.97 -2.93
CA SER A 133 13.79 -27.53 -3.31
C SER A 133 13.99 -27.54 -4.82
N ARG A 134 13.33 -28.45 -5.52
CA ARG A 134 13.45 -28.59 -6.97
C ARG A 134 12.15 -29.12 -7.56
N LEU A 135 11.67 -28.45 -8.59
CA LEU A 135 10.47 -28.83 -9.33
C LEU A 135 10.88 -29.16 -10.76
N GLU A 136 10.79 -30.42 -11.14
CA GLU A 136 11.06 -30.88 -12.52
C GLU A 136 9.73 -31.08 -13.24
N ILE A 137 9.53 -30.35 -14.33
CA ILE A 137 8.34 -30.42 -15.17
C ILE A 137 8.68 -31.24 -16.39
N GLU A 138 7.86 -32.26 -16.68
CA GLU A 138 8.02 -33.08 -17.87
C GLU A 138 7.23 -32.47 -19.03
N PRO A 139 7.88 -31.94 -20.10
CA PRO A 139 7.17 -31.33 -21.21
C PRO A 139 6.51 -32.38 -22.12
N GLY A 140 5.68 -31.89 -23.03
CA GLY A 140 5.07 -32.69 -24.10
C GLY A 140 3.59 -32.99 -23.86
N TYR A 141 3.03 -33.86 -24.70
CA TYR A 141 1.68 -34.35 -24.49
C TYR A 141 1.64 -35.33 -23.31
N LYS A 142 0.67 -35.17 -22.42
CA LYS A 142 0.44 -36.04 -21.26
C LYS A 142 -0.92 -36.70 -21.34
N LYS A 143 -1.01 -37.92 -20.81
CA LYS A 143 -2.24 -38.68 -20.64
C LYS A 143 -2.66 -38.70 -19.17
N ALA A 144 -3.91 -38.32 -18.92
CA ALA A 144 -4.47 -38.19 -17.58
C ALA A 144 -4.27 -39.46 -16.73
N GLY A 145 -3.81 -39.30 -15.49
CA GLY A 145 -3.61 -40.37 -14.51
C GLY A 145 -2.48 -41.36 -14.81
N GLN A 146 -1.81 -41.26 -15.96
CA GLN A 146 -0.79 -42.21 -16.43
C GLN A 146 0.60 -41.57 -16.48
N ASP A 147 0.72 -40.42 -17.14
CA ASP A 147 2.01 -39.79 -17.37
C ASP A 147 2.42 -38.88 -16.22
N LEU A 148 3.72 -38.89 -15.91
CA LEU A 148 4.31 -37.97 -14.94
C LEU A 148 4.27 -36.54 -15.48
N LEU A 149 3.82 -35.60 -14.64
CA LEU A 149 3.73 -34.18 -14.97
C LEU A 149 4.77 -33.37 -14.22
N ILE A 150 4.81 -33.50 -12.89
CA ILE A 150 5.77 -32.81 -12.02
C ILE A 150 6.44 -33.85 -11.12
N ASN A 151 7.76 -33.78 -11.04
CA ASN A 151 8.54 -34.45 -10.00
C ASN A 151 9.06 -33.38 -9.03
N ALA A 152 8.42 -33.27 -7.87
CA ALA A 152 8.78 -32.29 -6.85
C ALA A 152 9.74 -32.95 -5.85
N THR A 153 10.99 -32.52 -5.84
CA THR A 153 11.91 -32.87 -4.75
C THR A 153 11.59 -31.94 -3.60
N LEU A 154 11.06 -32.51 -2.52
CA LEU A 154 10.86 -31.75 -1.29
C LEU A 154 12.18 -31.13 -0.88
N ALA A 155 12.13 -29.91 -0.37
CA ALA A 155 13.28 -29.41 0.35
C ALA A 155 13.61 -30.45 1.41
N GLN A 156 14.86 -30.96 1.38
CA GLN A 156 15.38 -31.52 2.61
C GLN A 156 15.14 -30.41 3.60
N LYS A 157 14.49 -30.73 4.72
CA LYS A 157 14.78 -29.97 5.92
C LYS A 157 16.30 -30.07 6.01
N GLU A 158 17.01 -29.04 5.54
CA GLU A 158 18.19 -28.63 6.27
C GLU A 158 17.69 -28.68 7.70
N GLU A 159 18.28 -29.58 8.47
CA GLU A 159 18.31 -29.39 9.90
C GLU A 159 18.80 -27.96 10.04
N ASP A 160 17.83 -27.04 10.13
CA ASP A 160 18.02 -25.72 10.70
C ASP A 160 18.92 -26.00 11.87
N LYS A 161 20.16 -25.50 11.77
CA LYS A 161 21.12 -25.49 12.87
C LYS A 161 20.29 -25.27 14.11
N GLU A 162 20.25 -26.29 14.97
CA GLU A 162 19.41 -26.36 16.16
C GLU A 162 19.24 -24.97 16.76
N THR A 163 18.17 -24.30 16.37
CA THR A 163 17.63 -23.18 17.12
C THR A 163 16.41 -23.80 17.75
N THR A 164 16.72 -24.62 18.76
CA THR A 164 15.81 -25.22 19.73
C THR A 164 14.44 -25.67 19.18
N SER A 165 14.19 -26.98 19.26
CA SER A 165 12.84 -27.52 19.50
C SER A 165 12.24 -26.89 20.77
N GLY A 166 11.90 -25.61 20.70
CA GLY A 166 11.01 -24.92 21.61
C GLY A 166 9.61 -25.17 21.12
N LEU A 167 8.77 -25.74 21.98
CA LEU A 167 7.33 -25.80 21.76
C LEU A 167 6.83 -24.45 21.23
N SER A 168 6.27 -24.41 20.03
CA SER A 168 5.57 -23.20 19.58
C SER A 168 4.32 -23.06 20.44
N ILE A 169 4.28 -22.02 21.24
CA ILE A 169 3.17 -21.75 22.15
C ILE A 169 2.23 -20.75 21.49
N MET A 170 0.95 -20.82 21.85
CA MET A 170 -0.08 -19.90 21.37
C MET A 170 -0.69 -19.13 22.54
N SER A 171 -1.04 -17.87 22.31
CA SER A 171 -1.81 -17.08 23.26
C SER A 171 -3.28 -17.52 23.29
N GLU A 172 -3.96 -17.10 24.34
CA GLU A 172 -5.42 -17.06 24.35
C GLU A 172 -5.95 -16.15 23.23
N PRO A 173 -7.21 -16.35 22.77
CA PRO A 173 -7.85 -15.47 21.80
C PRO A 173 -8.03 -14.05 22.35
N ILE A 174 -7.66 -13.03 21.56
CA ILE A 174 -7.75 -11.62 21.93
C ILE A 174 -8.64 -10.91 20.93
N VAL A 175 -9.63 -10.18 21.44
CA VAL A 175 -10.49 -9.31 20.63
C VAL A 175 -9.75 -8.01 20.39
N VAL A 176 -9.62 -7.58 19.13
CA VAL A 176 -8.96 -6.32 18.78
C VAL A 176 -9.84 -5.14 19.20
N PRO A 177 -9.41 -4.31 20.18
CA PRO A 177 -10.23 -3.24 20.72
C PRO A 177 -10.16 -1.95 19.88
N ASN A 178 -9.18 -1.84 18.98
CA ASN A 178 -8.92 -0.65 18.17
C ASN A 178 -10.11 -0.36 17.22
N PRO A 179 -10.72 0.84 17.23
CA PRO A 179 -11.89 1.17 16.42
C PRO A 179 -11.67 1.05 14.91
N GLN A 180 -10.44 1.25 14.45
CA GLN A 180 -10.03 1.09 13.04
C GLN A 180 -9.24 -0.21 12.80
N GLY A 181 -9.19 -1.13 13.76
CA GLY A 181 -8.42 -2.38 13.67
C GLY A 181 -6.89 -2.19 13.78
N LEU A 182 -6.12 -3.18 13.32
CA LEU A 182 -4.64 -3.13 13.29
C LEU A 182 -4.12 -2.32 12.09
N HIS A 183 -4.46 -1.03 12.04
CA HIS A 183 -3.90 -0.10 11.06
C HIS A 183 -2.48 0.35 11.45
N ALA A 184 -1.89 1.25 10.66
CA ALA A 184 -0.46 1.57 10.73
C ALA A 184 0.08 1.99 12.12
N ARG A 185 -0.71 2.65 12.96
CA ARG A 185 -0.26 3.09 14.30
C ARG A 185 -0.21 1.92 15.30
N PRO A 186 -1.31 1.20 15.57
CA PRO A 186 -1.25 0.02 16.43
C PRO A 186 -0.32 -1.06 15.86
N ALA A 187 -0.28 -1.27 14.53
CA ALA A 187 0.66 -2.20 13.90
C ALA A 187 2.13 -1.83 14.17
N ALA A 188 2.50 -0.54 14.07
CA ALA A 188 3.86 -0.09 14.38
C ALA A 188 4.22 -0.23 15.86
N VAL A 189 3.28 0.01 16.78
CA VAL A 189 3.50 -0.20 18.22
C VAL A 189 3.70 -1.69 18.52
N LEU A 190 2.86 -2.54 17.94
CA LEU A 190 2.95 -4.00 18.08
C LEU A 190 4.28 -4.52 17.52
N ALA A 191 4.67 -4.09 16.33
CA ALA A 191 5.93 -4.47 15.70
C ALA A 191 7.15 -4.02 16.50
N ASN A 192 7.14 -2.78 17.01
CA ASN A 192 8.21 -2.29 17.87
C ASN A 192 8.35 -3.07 19.16
N LEU A 193 7.24 -3.52 19.74
CA LEU A 193 7.28 -4.40 20.89
C LEU A 193 7.82 -5.78 20.51
N ALA A 194 7.34 -6.36 19.41
CA ALA A 194 7.78 -7.67 18.90
C ALA A 194 9.29 -7.71 18.57
N LYS A 195 9.85 -6.62 18.00
CA LYS A 195 11.27 -6.50 17.66
C LYS A 195 12.21 -6.55 18.88
N LYS A 196 11.71 -6.30 20.10
CA LYS A 196 12.51 -6.41 21.34
C LYS A 196 12.84 -7.85 21.71
N PHE A 197 12.08 -8.81 21.17
CA PHE A 197 12.23 -10.22 21.46
C PHE A 197 12.96 -10.93 20.32
N LYS A 198 13.80 -11.89 20.69
CA LYS A 198 14.48 -12.79 19.74
C LYS A 198 13.58 -13.90 19.23
N ALA A 199 12.46 -14.16 19.92
CA ALA A 199 11.47 -15.16 19.51
C ALA A 199 10.92 -14.90 18.10
N ASN A 200 10.57 -15.97 17.38
CA ASN A 200 9.75 -15.89 16.18
C ASN A 200 8.30 -15.65 16.62
N LEU A 201 7.65 -14.62 16.07
CA LEU A 201 6.37 -14.10 16.54
C LEU A 201 5.43 -13.92 15.36
N GLN A 202 4.30 -14.60 15.41
CA GLN A 202 3.25 -14.52 14.39
C GLN A 202 1.92 -14.12 15.02
N ILE A 203 1.17 -13.26 14.35
CA ILE A 203 -0.25 -13.04 14.64
C ILE A 203 -1.06 -13.94 13.71
N VAL A 204 -2.15 -14.51 14.22
CA VAL A 204 -3.01 -15.47 13.52
C VAL A 204 -4.44 -14.96 13.55
N ARG A 205 -5.04 -14.81 12.37
CA ARG A 205 -6.47 -14.51 12.16
C ARG A 205 -7.09 -15.61 11.30
N GLY A 206 -7.87 -16.49 11.90
CA GLY A 206 -8.40 -17.67 11.20
C GLY A 206 -7.26 -18.55 10.69
N GLU A 207 -7.16 -18.72 9.37
CA GLU A 207 -6.08 -19.46 8.70
C GLU A 207 -4.93 -18.55 8.24
N GLN A 208 -5.12 -17.23 8.26
CA GLN A 208 -4.10 -16.27 7.87
C GLN A 208 -3.17 -15.98 9.03
N PHE A 209 -1.90 -15.75 8.73
CA PHE A 209 -0.90 -15.34 9.71
C PHE A 209 0.01 -14.26 9.13
N ALA A 210 0.60 -13.46 10.02
CA ALA A 210 1.55 -12.42 9.66
C ALA A 210 2.70 -12.36 10.69
N ASN A 211 3.90 -12.01 10.23
CA ASN A 211 5.04 -11.76 11.10
C ASN A 211 4.74 -10.54 12.00
N CYS A 212 4.75 -10.72 13.32
CA CYS A 212 4.50 -9.63 14.27
C CYS A 212 5.57 -8.55 14.21
N LYS A 213 6.77 -8.84 13.70
CA LYS A 213 7.87 -7.86 13.57
C LYS A 213 7.77 -7.03 12.29
N SER A 214 6.94 -7.45 11.33
CA SER A 214 6.70 -6.74 10.07
C SER A 214 5.45 -5.87 10.19
N VAL A 215 5.65 -4.56 10.11
CA VAL A 215 4.56 -3.58 10.12
C VAL A 215 3.68 -3.79 8.88
N VAL A 216 4.31 -4.08 7.74
CA VAL A 216 3.59 -4.29 6.48
C VAL A 216 2.79 -5.59 6.51
N ALA A 217 3.33 -6.69 7.04
CA ALA A 217 2.59 -7.94 7.16
C ALA A 217 1.39 -7.80 8.10
N LEU A 218 1.56 -7.14 9.24
CA LEU A 218 0.49 -6.84 10.19
C LEU A 218 -0.64 -6.03 9.55
N MET A 219 -0.30 -4.99 8.77
CA MET A 219 -1.28 -4.18 8.05
C MET A 219 -1.98 -4.95 6.94
N SER A 220 -1.24 -5.81 6.23
CA SER A 220 -1.77 -6.64 5.14
C SER A 220 -2.74 -7.71 5.62
N LEU A 221 -2.66 -8.09 6.90
CA LEU A 221 -3.62 -8.99 7.53
C LEU A 221 -5.03 -8.37 7.64
N GLN A 222 -5.17 -7.03 7.54
CA GLN A 222 -6.45 -6.31 7.55
C GLN A 222 -7.35 -6.64 8.75
N VAL A 223 -6.77 -6.82 9.95
CA VAL A 223 -7.55 -7.18 11.14
C VAL A 223 -8.45 -6.00 11.55
N LEU A 224 -9.76 -6.23 11.62
CA LEU A 224 -10.77 -5.21 11.91
C LEU A 224 -11.11 -5.12 13.41
N HIS A 225 -11.81 -4.05 13.80
CA HIS A 225 -12.36 -3.90 15.15
C HIS A 225 -13.27 -5.09 15.51
N ASN A 226 -13.14 -5.59 16.74
CA ASN A 226 -13.84 -6.77 17.26
C ASN A 226 -13.51 -8.11 16.59
N GLU A 227 -12.49 -8.18 15.72
CA GLU A 227 -11.98 -9.47 15.25
C GLU A 227 -11.13 -10.16 16.31
N VAL A 228 -11.14 -11.49 16.29
CA VAL A 228 -10.39 -12.31 17.23
C VAL A 228 -9.08 -12.77 16.57
N VAL A 229 -7.97 -12.50 17.25
CA VAL A 229 -6.63 -12.92 16.84
C VAL A 229 -5.96 -13.73 17.94
N ARG A 230 -4.93 -14.50 17.56
CA ARG A 230 -4.02 -15.17 18.49
C ARG A 230 -2.59 -14.84 18.12
N PHE A 231 -1.70 -14.86 19.10
CA PHE A 231 -0.27 -14.82 18.84
C PHE A 231 0.30 -16.24 18.93
N ARG A 232 1.26 -16.53 18.07
CA ARG A 232 2.06 -17.75 18.06
C ARG A 232 3.52 -17.36 18.22
N ALA A 233 4.22 -17.99 19.16
CA ALA A 233 5.61 -17.70 19.43
C ALA A 233 6.46 -18.97 19.52
N SER A 234 7.70 -18.91 19.05
CA SER A 234 8.71 -19.95 19.26
C SER A 234 10.09 -19.35 19.56
N GLY A 235 10.88 -20.04 20.38
CA GLY A 235 12.19 -19.57 20.85
C GLY A 235 12.26 -19.35 22.37
N GLU A 236 13.44 -18.98 22.88
CA GLU A 236 13.72 -18.89 24.32
C GLU A 236 12.85 -17.87 25.07
N GLU A 237 12.39 -16.82 24.39
CA GLU A 237 11.58 -15.72 24.95
C GLU A 237 10.10 -15.82 24.57
N ALA A 238 9.65 -16.99 24.07
CA ALA A 238 8.32 -17.12 23.48
C ALA A 238 7.18 -16.74 24.44
N GLN A 239 7.22 -17.19 25.70
CA GLN A 239 6.12 -16.94 26.65
C GLN A 239 6.07 -15.48 27.08
N GLU A 240 7.23 -14.90 27.41
CA GLU A 240 7.33 -13.49 27.79
C GLU A 240 6.88 -12.57 26.64
N ALA A 241 7.24 -12.93 25.40
CA ALA A 241 6.80 -12.20 24.22
C ALA A 241 5.28 -12.30 24.00
N LEU A 242 4.69 -13.49 24.17
CA LEU A 242 3.23 -13.66 24.08
C LEU A 242 2.51 -12.82 25.13
N ASP A 243 2.96 -12.85 26.38
CA ASP A 243 2.34 -12.11 27.47
C ASP A 243 2.38 -10.60 27.19
N ALA A 244 3.56 -10.09 26.81
CA ALA A 244 3.76 -8.68 26.49
C ALA A 244 2.91 -8.21 25.28
N LEU A 245 2.89 -8.99 24.18
CA LEU A 245 2.10 -8.67 22.99
C LEU A 245 0.60 -8.75 23.26
N SER A 246 0.17 -9.73 24.06
CA SER A 246 -1.22 -9.92 24.41
C SER A 246 -1.75 -8.77 25.27
N GLU A 247 -0.97 -8.36 26.28
CA GLU A 247 -1.28 -7.20 27.13
C GLU A 247 -1.29 -5.90 26.32
N ALA A 248 -0.31 -5.71 25.44
CA ALA A 248 -0.23 -4.53 24.59
C ALA A 248 -1.42 -4.43 23.63
N LEU A 249 -1.83 -5.54 23.01
CA LEU A 249 -3.01 -5.59 22.15
C LEU A 249 -4.30 -5.35 22.94
N ALA A 250 -4.46 -5.98 24.09
CA ALA A 250 -5.63 -5.82 24.94
C ALA A 250 -5.78 -4.39 25.50
N SER A 251 -4.67 -3.70 25.74
CA SER A 251 -4.64 -2.28 26.15
C SER A 251 -4.84 -1.29 25.00
N GLY A 252 -5.03 -1.78 23.76
CA GLY A 252 -5.32 -0.96 22.58
C GLY A 252 -4.10 -0.36 21.89
N LEU A 253 -2.87 -0.80 22.22
CA LEU A 253 -1.64 -0.37 21.55
C LEU A 253 -1.46 1.16 21.52
N GLY A 254 -1.87 1.83 22.58
CA GLY A 254 -1.79 3.29 22.72
C GLY A 254 -3.00 4.06 22.16
N GLU A 255 -4.03 3.37 21.67
CA GLU A 255 -5.34 3.95 21.37
C GLU A 255 -6.30 3.67 22.53
N LYS A 256 -6.99 4.70 23.03
CA LYS A 256 -7.93 4.53 24.15
C LYS A 256 -9.08 3.61 23.71
N PRO A 257 -9.32 2.47 24.38
CA PRO A 257 -10.52 1.69 24.12
C PRO A 257 -11.75 2.52 24.50
N GLU A 258 -12.74 2.59 23.60
CA GLU A 258 -14.06 3.07 24.00
C GLU A 258 -14.62 2.08 25.04
N VAL A 259 -14.81 2.58 26.26
CA VAL A 259 -15.38 1.79 27.36
C VAL A 259 -16.84 1.50 27.02
N PRO A 260 -17.32 0.25 27.05
CA PRO A 260 -18.73 -0.03 26.90
C PRO A 260 -19.50 0.48 28.13
N GLY A 261 -20.33 1.50 27.93
CA GLY A 261 -21.42 1.86 28.83
C GLY A 261 -21.10 2.92 29.88
N VAL A 262 -21.52 4.16 29.60
CA VAL A 262 -22.15 4.98 30.62
C VAL A 262 -23.61 5.13 30.23
N ALA A 263 -24.46 4.34 30.88
CA ALA A 263 -25.89 4.54 30.84
C ALA A 263 -26.25 5.81 31.61
N GLY A 264 -26.97 6.72 30.95
CA GLY A 264 -27.66 7.87 31.53
C GLY A 264 -28.21 8.70 30.38
N VAL A 265 -29.51 8.92 30.18
CA VAL A 265 -30.69 8.73 31.03
C VAL A 265 -31.87 8.47 30.09
N ASN A 266 -32.73 7.50 30.44
CA ASN A 266 -34.05 7.35 29.85
C ASN A 266 -34.88 8.62 30.09
N ALA A 267 -35.26 9.32 29.02
CA ALA A 267 -36.43 10.18 29.03
C ALA A 267 -37.33 9.79 27.85
N GLN A 268 -38.50 9.25 28.20
CA GLN A 268 -39.58 8.93 27.26
C GLN A 268 -40.01 10.19 26.48
N PRO A 269 -40.52 10.04 25.25
CA PRO A 269 -41.07 11.14 24.51
C PRO A 269 -42.55 11.33 24.91
N ASP A 270 -42.87 12.45 25.53
CA ASP A 270 -44.23 13.00 25.46
C ASP A 270 -44.24 14.52 25.64
N ILE A 271 -45.12 15.14 24.83
CA ILE A 271 -45.61 16.53 24.85
C ILE A 271 -44.81 17.61 24.08
N ASN A 272 -45.16 17.72 22.80
CA ASN A 272 -45.75 18.91 22.16
C ASN A 272 -45.11 20.29 22.43
N VAL A 273 -44.23 20.75 21.53
CA VAL A 273 -44.00 22.17 21.28
C VAL A 273 -44.20 22.46 19.80
N GLN A 274 -45.07 23.42 19.54
CA GLN A 274 -45.57 23.83 18.23
C GLN A 274 -44.45 24.28 17.29
N ALA A 275 -44.54 23.81 16.04
CA ALA A 275 -43.70 24.23 14.94
C ALA A 275 -43.85 25.74 14.67
N GLN A 276 -42.73 26.46 14.79
CA GLN A 276 -42.51 27.70 14.04
C GLN A 276 -41.54 27.39 12.89
N PRO A 277 -41.75 27.92 11.68
CA PRO A 277 -40.96 27.56 10.52
C PRO A 277 -39.54 28.15 10.65
N MET A 278 -38.57 27.31 10.99
CA MET A 278 -37.17 27.60 10.73
C MET A 278 -36.95 27.57 9.23
N ILE A 279 -36.56 28.72 8.69
CA ILE A 279 -36.02 28.89 7.35
C ILE A 279 -34.82 27.95 7.24
N THR A 280 -34.92 26.95 6.39
CA THR A 280 -33.79 26.10 6.01
C THR A 280 -32.73 26.99 5.35
N PRO A 281 -31.49 27.08 5.89
CA PRO A 281 -30.37 27.43 5.03
C PRO A 281 -30.26 26.27 4.05
N GLY A 282 -30.63 26.51 2.78
CA GLY A 282 -30.41 25.54 1.72
C GLY A 282 -28.95 25.07 1.76
N PRO A 283 -28.67 23.81 1.43
CA PRO A 283 -27.31 23.31 1.45
C PRO A 283 -26.47 24.18 0.51
N LEU A 284 -25.57 24.97 1.09
CA LEU A 284 -24.42 25.52 0.38
C LEU A 284 -23.54 24.32 0.05
N THR A 285 -23.93 23.62 -1.01
CA THR A 285 -23.05 22.72 -1.74
C THR A 285 -21.90 23.59 -2.23
N PRO A 286 -20.64 23.36 -1.81
CA PRO A 286 -19.52 23.79 -2.62
C PRO A 286 -19.74 23.08 -3.95
N ALA A 287 -20.02 23.84 -5.01
CA ALA A 287 -20.12 23.27 -6.34
C ALA A 287 -18.82 22.52 -6.62
N LEU A 288 -18.89 21.19 -6.68
CA LEU A 288 -17.87 20.38 -7.32
C LEU A 288 -17.72 20.92 -8.75
N PRO A 289 -16.51 21.32 -9.20
CA PRO A 289 -16.29 21.61 -10.60
C PRO A 289 -16.60 20.34 -11.40
N ASN A 290 -17.49 20.50 -12.37
CA ASN A 290 -17.90 19.49 -13.34
C ASN A 290 -16.66 18.92 -14.07
N PRO A 291 -16.46 17.59 -14.23
CA PRO A 291 -15.33 16.99 -14.96
C PRO A 291 -15.34 17.21 -16.49
N GLN A 292 -15.99 18.27 -17.00
CA GLN A 292 -16.32 18.42 -18.42
C GLN A 292 -16.01 19.81 -19.00
N THR A 293 -14.92 20.45 -18.57
CA THR A 293 -14.29 21.48 -19.42
C THR A 293 -13.10 20.84 -20.11
N PRO A 294 -13.16 20.61 -21.43
CA PRO A 294 -12.03 20.01 -22.13
C PRO A 294 -10.82 20.93 -22.00
N ASP A 295 -9.68 20.33 -21.68
CA ASP A 295 -8.40 21.04 -21.74
C ASP A 295 -8.24 21.66 -23.13
N THR A 296 -7.86 22.93 -23.18
CA THR A 296 -7.40 23.57 -24.42
C THR A 296 -5.88 23.56 -24.42
N ASP A 297 -5.21 23.75 -25.55
CA ASP A 297 -3.74 23.68 -25.64
C ASP A 297 -3.02 24.48 -24.54
N ASN A 298 -3.57 25.63 -24.16
CA ASN A 298 -2.97 26.54 -23.17
C ASN A 298 -3.68 26.58 -21.81
N LEU A 299 -4.75 25.80 -21.58
CA LEU A 299 -5.45 25.80 -20.28
C LEU A 299 -5.75 24.36 -19.84
N LEU A 300 -5.17 23.98 -18.72
CA LEU A 300 -5.35 22.71 -18.05
C LEU A 300 -6.25 22.86 -16.83
N HIS A 301 -7.21 21.96 -16.67
CA HIS A 301 -8.10 21.89 -15.51
C HIS A 301 -7.64 20.80 -14.53
N ALA A 302 -7.85 21.05 -13.24
CA ALA A 302 -7.47 20.15 -12.16
C ALA A 302 -8.31 20.41 -10.90
N VAL A 303 -8.18 19.54 -9.92
CA VAL A 303 -8.80 19.72 -8.60
C VAL A 303 -7.96 20.70 -7.77
N SER A 304 -8.61 21.70 -7.17
CA SER A 304 -7.96 22.62 -6.22
C SER A 304 -7.49 21.86 -4.97
N ALA A 305 -6.19 21.71 -4.79
CA ALA A 305 -5.59 21.14 -3.59
C ALA A 305 -5.36 22.21 -2.51
N SER A 306 -4.85 23.38 -2.93
CA SER A 306 -4.67 24.56 -2.09
C SER A 306 -4.99 25.84 -2.86
N PRO A 307 -5.80 26.76 -2.30
CA PRO A 307 -6.19 27.98 -2.99
C PRO A 307 -5.01 28.95 -3.16
N GLY A 308 -5.18 29.93 -4.04
CA GLY A 308 -4.19 30.98 -4.27
C GLY A 308 -3.84 31.17 -5.74
N LEU A 309 -2.91 32.08 -6.00
CA LEU A 309 -2.42 32.43 -7.33
C LEU A 309 -0.90 32.34 -7.33
N ALA A 310 -0.34 31.59 -8.26
CA ALA A 310 1.10 31.54 -8.50
C ALA A 310 1.37 31.95 -9.95
N VAL A 311 2.40 32.76 -10.15
CA VAL A 311 2.85 33.25 -11.46
C VAL A 311 4.32 32.95 -11.56
N GLY A 312 4.73 32.14 -12.54
CA GLY A 312 6.08 31.63 -12.58
C GLY A 312 6.40 30.86 -13.84
N ARG A 313 7.42 30.01 -13.74
CA ARG A 313 7.89 29.14 -14.82
C ARG A 313 7.79 27.69 -14.44
N ILE A 314 7.37 26.87 -15.39
CA ILE A 314 7.23 25.43 -15.24
C ILE A 314 8.61 24.81 -14.99
N TYR A 315 8.69 23.95 -13.98
CA TYR A 315 9.79 23.02 -13.79
C TYR A 315 9.20 21.63 -13.56
N GLN A 316 9.48 20.71 -14.46
CA GLN A 316 9.09 19.32 -14.33
C GLN A 316 10.04 18.58 -13.42
N MET A 317 9.47 17.91 -12.42
CA MET A 317 10.15 16.91 -11.63
C MET A 317 9.83 15.54 -12.21
N GLN A 318 10.78 14.99 -12.96
CA GLN A 318 10.68 13.65 -13.50
C GLN A 318 11.34 12.67 -12.53
N ARG A 319 10.71 11.51 -12.35
CA ARG A 319 11.34 10.40 -11.62
C ARG A 319 12.45 9.83 -12.49
N THR A 320 13.63 9.63 -11.91
CA THR A 320 14.71 8.88 -12.55
C THR A 320 14.33 7.41 -12.55
N GLU A 321 14.18 6.81 -13.72
CA GLU A 321 14.12 5.35 -13.83
C GLU A 321 15.53 4.79 -13.75
N TYR A 322 15.79 3.98 -12.71
CA TYR A 322 17.06 3.28 -12.58
C TYR A 322 17.02 1.98 -13.38
N ASP A 323 17.93 1.90 -14.36
CA ASP A 323 18.30 0.64 -15.01
C ASP A 323 19.24 -0.12 -14.07
N VAL A 324 18.78 -1.27 -13.59
CA VAL A 324 19.46 -2.04 -12.54
C VAL A 324 20.05 -3.30 -13.17
N GLU A 325 21.34 -3.54 -12.96
CA GLU A 325 21.96 -4.81 -13.37
C GLU A 325 21.28 -5.96 -12.62
N GLU A 326 20.77 -6.95 -13.34
CA GLU A 326 20.03 -8.07 -12.74
C GLU A 326 20.96 -9.05 -12.01
N GLU A 327 22.10 -9.37 -12.62
CA GLU A 327 23.06 -10.34 -12.09
C GLU A 327 24.02 -9.69 -11.08
N GLY A 328 24.21 -10.35 -9.93
CA GLY A 328 25.05 -9.86 -8.85
C GLY A 328 26.51 -10.27 -8.97
N GLN A 329 27.40 -9.57 -8.25
CA GLN A 329 28.83 -9.90 -8.21
C GLN A 329 29.21 -10.88 -7.08
N GLY A 330 28.24 -11.71 -6.66
CA GLY A 330 28.35 -12.70 -5.58
C GLY A 330 27.55 -12.32 -4.33
N PRO A 331 26.88 -13.30 -3.67
CA PRO A 331 25.94 -13.01 -2.58
C PRO A 331 26.53 -12.21 -1.42
N GLU A 332 27.74 -12.52 -0.96
CA GLU A 332 28.36 -11.82 0.18
C GLU A 332 28.58 -10.32 -0.09
N LYS A 333 29.08 -9.99 -1.29
CA LYS A 333 29.32 -8.60 -1.70
C LYS A 333 28.03 -7.83 -1.86
N GLU A 334 27.03 -8.43 -2.52
CA GLU A 334 25.73 -7.79 -2.73
C GLU A 334 24.99 -7.59 -1.40
N LEU A 335 25.06 -8.54 -0.48
CA LEU A 335 24.47 -8.43 0.85
C LEU A 335 25.16 -7.34 1.70
N GLN A 336 26.48 -7.17 1.57
CA GLN A 336 27.19 -6.04 2.17
C GLN A 336 26.73 -4.71 1.57
N LYS A 337 26.63 -4.60 0.23
CA LYS A 337 26.11 -3.39 -0.43
C LYS A 337 24.71 -3.03 0.05
N LEU A 338 23.81 -4.02 0.15
CA LEU A 338 22.46 -3.84 0.67
C LEU A 338 22.47 -3.28 2.09
N ARG A 339 23.22 -3.90 3.00
CA ARG A 339 23.32 -3.45 4.40
C ARG A 339 23.87 -2.04 4.54
N GLU A 340 24.89 -1.69 3.74
CA GLU A 340 25.45 -0.34 3.73
C GLU A 340 24.45 0.69 3.20
N ALA A 341 23.69 0.36 2.16
CA ALA A 341 22.66 1.23 1.60
C ALA A 341 21.48 1.42 2.55
N LEU A 342 20.99 0.34 3.19
CA LEU A 342 19.95 0.41 4.23
C LEU A 342 20.37 1.31 5.39
N LYS A 343 21.60 1.14 5.90
CA LYS A 343 22.13 1.98 6.97
C LYS A 343 22.23 3.45 6.58
N LYS A 344 22.68 3.75 5.36
CA LYS A 344 22.70 5.13 4.84
C LYS A 344 21.29 5.69 4.70
N GLY A 345 20.34 4.90 4.20
CA GLY A 345 18.93 5.29 4.08
C GLY A 345 18.29 5.62 5.43
N GLN A 346 18.55 4.80 6.45
CA GLN A 346 18.11 5.06 7.83
C GLN A 346 18.64 6.40 8.36
N ASN A 347 19.95 6.65 8.17
CA ASN A 347 20.55 7.91 8.60
C ASN A 347 19.98 9.14 7.87
N GLU A 348 19.68 9.02 6.57
CA GLU A 348 19.03 10.10 5.82
C GLU A 348 17.62 10.41 6.34
N LEU A 349 16.83 9.36 6.64
CA LEU A 349 15.49 9.53 7.20
C LEU A 349 15.52 10.09 8.61
N GLU A 350 16.46 9.66 9.45
CA GLU A 350 16.67 10.21 10.79
C GLU A 350 17.04 11.71 10.74
N PHE A 351 17.93 12.09 9.82
CA PHE A 351 18.29 13.49 9.63
C PHE A 351 17.07 14.33 9.20
N LEU A 352 16.25 13.81 8.28
CA LEU A 352 15.02 14.47 7.86
C LEU A 352 14.04 14.62 9.03
N GLU A 353 13.84 13.57 9.82
CA GLU A 353 12.99 13.58 11.02
C GLU A 353 13.42 14.68 12.01
N VAL A 354 14.71 14.73 12.35
CA VAL A 354 15.27 15.73 13.27
C VAL A 354 15.15 17.15 12.69
N SER A 355 15.41 17.32 11.39
CA SER A 355 15.28 18.62 10.72
C SER A 355 13.85 19.16 10.74
N MET A 356 12.84 18.28 10.66
CA MET A 356 11.43 18.65 10.72
C MET A 356 10.98 18.96 12.13
N LYS A 357 11.45 18.22 13.14
CA LYS A 357 11.23 18.57 14.56
C LYS A 357 11.77 19.96 14.89
N ALA A 358 12.96 20.30 14.39
CA ALA A 358 13.59 21.60 14.59
C ALA A 358 12.81 22.77 13.94
N LYS A 359 12.09 22.51 12.84
CA LYS A 359 11.20 23.49 12.17
C LYS A 359 9.81 23.60 12.82
N ALA A 360 9.62 23.01 14.00
CA ALA A 360 8.36 23.02 14.76
C ALA A 360 7.15 22.45 13.99
N ASP A 361 7.36 21.44 13.15
CA ASP A 361 6.29 20.72 12.45
C ASP A 361 6.20 19.25 12.95
N PRO A 362 5.67 19.03 14.17
CA PRO A 362 5.67 17.71 14.83
C PRO A 362 4.85 16.65 14.07
N ASN A 363 3.80 17.08 13.35
CA ASN A 363 2.99 16.17 12.53
C ASN A 363 3.78 15.62 11.33
N LYS A 364 4.70 16.40 10.75
CA LYS A 364 5.58 15.94 9.65
C LYS A 364 6.71 15.06 10.13
N ALA A 365 7.23 15.27 11.33
CA ALA A 365 8.25 14.40 11.90
C ALA A 365 7.74 12.95 12.08
N GLY A 366 6.46 12.78 12.45
CA GLY A 366 5.85 11.45 12.57
C GLY A 366 5.81 10.65 11.26
N ILE A 367 5.83 11.31 10.10
CA ILE A 367 5.86 10.64 8.79
C ILE A 367 7.20 9.93 8.59
N PHE A 368 8.30 10.63 8.85
CA PHE A 368 9.65 10.07 8.70
C PHE A 368 9.95 8.97 9.71
N ALA A 369 9.39 9.06 10.93
CA ALA A 369 9.45 7.95 11.88
C ALA A 369 8.75 6.69 11.32
N ALA A 370 7.59 6.84 10.68
CA ALA A 370 6.91 5.73 10.01
C ALA A 370 7.70 5.20 8.80
N HIS A 371 8.35 6.07 8.03
CA HIS A 371 9.22 5.66 6.92
C HIS A 371 10.40 4.82 7.40
N ARG A 372 10.99 5.15 8.55
CA ARG A 372 12.06 4.34 9.16
C ARG A 372 11.58 2.96 9.58
N GLU A 373 10.35 2.86 10.11
CA GLU A 373 9.73 1.56 10.43
C GLU A 373 9.50 0.69 9.19
N LEU A 374 9.07 1.30 8.08
CA LEU A 374 8.91 0.60 6.80
C LEU A 374 10.25 0.14 6.23
N LEU A 375 11.31 0.94 6.40
CA LEU A 375 12.66 0.59 5.94
C LEU A 375 13.27 -0.56 6.75
N ASP A 376 13.01 -0.60 8.07
CA ASP A 376 13.44 -1.66 8.98
C ASP A 376 12.46 -2.85 9.02
N ASP A 377 11.57 -2.97 8.03
CA ASP A 377 10.63 -4.09 7.95
C ASP A 377 11.38 -5.39 7.60
N PRO A 378 11.35 -6.42 8.47
CA PRO A 378 12.12 -7.64 8.27
C PRO A 378 11.69 -8.42 7.02
N ASP A 379 10.39 -8.45 6.69
CA ASP A 379 9.90 -9.20 5.53
C ASP A 379 10.39 -8.57 4.22
N LEU A 380 10.52 -7.24 4.18
CA LEU A 380 11.08 -6.51 3.05
C LEU A 380 12.56 -6.84 2.85
N ILE A 381 13.33 -6.82 3.94
CA ILE A 381 14.77 -7.11 3.94
C ILE A 381 15.01 -8.58 3.55
N GLU A 382 14.26 -9.52 4.14
CA GLU A 382 14.36 -10.95 3.85
C GLU A 382 14.03 -11.25 2.38
N GLN A 383 13.02 -10.59 1.79
CA GLN A 383 12.72 -10.73 0.36
C GLN A 383 13.89 -10.27 -0.53
N ALA A 384 14.55 -9.17 -0.18
CA ALA A 384 15.72 -8.70 -0.91
C ALA A 384 16.93 -9.64 -0.72
N GLU A 385 17.17 -10.11 0.50
CA GLU A 385 18.25 -11.07 0.80
C GLU A 385 18.04 -12.41 0.08
N ALA A 386 16.80 -12.89 -0.04
CA ALA A 386 16.47 -14.10 -0.79
C ALA A 386 16.75 -13.96 -2.29
N GLY A 387 16.51 -12.79 -2.88
CA GLY A 387 16.90 -12.49 -4.28
C GLY A 387 18.42 -12.54 -4.47
N ILE A 388 19.16 -11.94 -3.54
CA ILE A 388 20.63 -11.94 -3.55
C ILE A 388 21.19 -13.36 -3.40
N ALA A 389 20.61 -14.18 -2.53
CA ALA A 389 21.00 -15.58 -2.37
C ALA A 389 20.83 -16.40 -3.66
N LYS A 390 19.88 -16.02 -4.53
CA LYS A 390 19.66 -16.60 -5.87
C LYS A 390 20.61 -16.05 -6.94
N GLY A 391 21.61 -15.24 -6.58
CA GLY A 391 22.63 -14.70 -7.49
C GLY A 391 22.31 -13.33 -8.08
N LYS A 392 21.17 -12.73 -7.72
CA LYS A 392 20.79 -11.41 -8.23
C LYS A 392 21.55 -10.28 -7.53
N SER A 393 21.63 -9.12 -8.19
CA SER A 393 22.28 -7.94 -7.60
C SER A 393 21.47 -7.38 -6.43
N ALA A 394 22.12 -6.61 -5.54
CA ALA A 394 21.44 -5.94 -4.45
C ALA A 394 20.38 -4.94 -4.95
N ALA A 395 20.70 -4.17 -5.99
CA ALA A 395 19.80 -3.17 -6.57
C ALA A 395 18.56 -3.83 -7.19
N TYR A 396 18.74 -4.93 -7.94
CA TYR A 396 17.64 -5.67 -8.54
C TYR A 396 16.75 -6.32 -7.48
N SER A 397 17.35 -7.04 -6.53
CA SER A 397 16.61 -7.75 -5.48
C SER A 397 15.83 -6.79 -4.58
N TRP A 398 16.44 -5.66 -4.22
CA TRP A 398 15.77 -4.60 -3.47
C TRP A 398 14.60 -4.00 -4.25
N LYS A 399 14.81 -3.68 -5.54
CA LYS A 399 13.77 -3.13 -6.43
C LYS A 399 12.55 -4.04 -6.49
N GLN A 400 12.77 -5.34 -6.70
CA GLN A 400 11.68 -6.33 -6.74
C GLN A 400 10.95 -6.43 -5.39
N ALA A 401 11.68 -6.43 -4.27
CA ALA A 401 11.09 -6.55 -2.95
C ALA A 401 10.15 -5.37 -2.62
N TYR A 402 10.62 -4.12 -2.75
CA TYR A 402 9.78 -2.98 -2.40
C TYR A 402 8.65 -2.76 -3.41
N MET A 403 8.88 -3.01 -4.71
CA MET A 403 7.84 -2.87 -5.73
C MET A 403 6.72 -3.89 -5.48
N GLY A 404 7.03 -5.17 -5.36
CA GLY A 404 6.03 -6.21 -5.13
C GLY A 404 5.25 -6.00 -3.83
N GLN A 405 5.91 -5.54 -2.76
CA GLN A 405 5.21 -5.25 -1.51
C GLN A 405 4.36 -3.97 -1.57
N SER A 406 4.80 -2.94 -2.30
CA SER A 406 3.99 -1.74 -2.55
C SER A 406 2.75 -2.03 -3.39
N GLU A 407 2.87 -2.89 -4.40
CA GLU A 407 1.75 -3.33 -5.24
C GLU A 407 0.72 -4.13 -4.44
N ARG A 408 1.19 -5.08 -3.60
CA ARG A 408 0.32 -5.81 -2.68
C ARG A 408 -0.46 -4.86 -1.77
N LEU A 409 0.20 -3.86 -1.17
CA LEU A 409 -0.47 -2.86 -0.34
C LEU A 409 -1.46 -2.00 -1.13
N ALA A 410 -1.14 -1.64 -2.37
CA ALA A 410 -2.00 -0.83 -3.23
C ALA A 410 -3.29 -1.56 -3.66
N GLN A 411 -3.24 -2.88 -3.78
CA GLN A 411 -4.40 -3.72 -4.10
C GLN A 411 -5.39 -3.85 -2.93
N LEU A 412 -4.97 -3.53 -1.70
CA LEU A 412 -5.85 -3.54 -0.54
C LEU A 412 -6.83 -2.36 -0.63
N SER A 413 -8.13 -2.65 -0.54
CA SER A 413 -9.25 -1.74 -0.82
C SER A 413 -9.44 -0.55 0.14
N HIS A 414 -8.52 -0.32 1.08
CA HIS A 414 -8.64 0.74 2.09
C HIS A 414 -7.76 1.96 1.75
N GLN A 415 -8.33 3.17 1.80
CA GLN A 415 -7.64 4.44 1.46
C GLN A 415 -6.33 4.67 2.25
N LEU A 416 -6.25 4.15 3.48
CA LEU A 416 -5.04 4.20 4.31
C LEU A 416 -3.92 3.29 3.80
N MET A 417 -4.23 2.17 3.15
CA MET A 417 -3.23 1.24 2.60
C MET A 417 -2.63 1.78 1.30
N ALA A 418 -3.44 2.43 0.47
CA ALA A 418 -2.95 3.11 -0.73
C ALA A 418 -1.90 4.19 -0.40
N ALA A 419 -2.12 4.98 0.66
CA ALA A 419 -1.12 5.96 1.12
C ALA A 419 0.19 5.29 1.58
N ARG A 420 0.09 4.09 2.18
CA ARG A 420 1.24 3.34 2.68
C ARG A 420 2.03 2.63 1.58
N ALA A 421 1.37 2.21 0.52
CA ALA A 421 2.05 1.74 -0.69
C ALA A 421 2.96 2.84 -1.27
N VAL A 422 2.49 4.09 -1.30
CA VAL A 422 3.28 5.25 -1.72
C VAL A 422 4.46 5.50 -0.78
N ASP A 423 4.23 5.45 0.54
CA ASP A 423 5.32 5.58 1.54
C ASP A 423 6.40 4.51 1.36
N LEU A 424 6.00 3.25 1.14
CA LEU A 424 6.94 2.14 0.93
C LEU A 424 7.74 2.33 -0.37
N LYS A 425 7.09 2.83 -1.43
CA LYS A 425 7.77 3.16 -2.69
C LYS A 425 8.80 4.27 -2.51
N ASP A 426 8.48 5.34 -1.76
CA ASP A 426 9.40 6.45 -1.45
C ASP A 426 10.65 5.96 -0.72
N VAL A 427 10.46 5.14 0.32
CA VAL A 427 11.55 4.54 1.10
C VAL A 427 12.37 3.56 0.26
N GLY A 428 11.71 2.75 -0.58
CA GLY A 428 12.34 1.81 -1.50
C GLY A 428 13.24 2.51 -2.54
N GLU A 429 12.71 3.55 -3.19
CA GLU A 429 13.44 4.35 -4.19
C GLU A 429 14.67 5.05 -3.59
N ARG A 430 14.57 5.51 -2.32
CA ARG A 430 15.71 6.10 -1.60
C ARG A 430 16.89 5.13 -1.46
N VAL A 431 16.63 3.91 -1.02
CA VAL A 431 17.69 2.90 -0.86
C VAL A 431 18.20 2.44 -2.22
N LEU A 432 17.32 2.33 -3.22
CA LEU A 432 17.73 2.01 -4.58
C LEU A 432 18.73 3.03 -5.14
N ARG A 433 18.46 4.33 -4.99
CA ARG A 433 19.40 5.40 -5.36
C ARG A 433 20.78 5.21 -4.70
N LEU A 434 20.80 4.87 -3.41
CA LEU A 434 22.03 4.63 -2.66
C LEU A 434 22.80 3.41 -3.16
N LEU A 435 22.08 2.35 -3.58
CA LEU A 435 22.67 1.15 -4.22
C LEU A 435 23.26 1.46 -5.59
N MET A 436 22.63 2.36 -6.35
CA MET A 436 23.15 2.87 -7.62
C MET A 436 24.34 3.82 -7.45
N GLY A 437 24.70 4.18 -6.20
CA GLY A 437 25.79 5.10 -5.91
C GLY A 437 25.49 6.55 -6.29
N GLU A 438 24.22 6.89 -6.52
CA GLU A 438 23.81 8.23 -6.93
C GLU A 438 23.66 9.15 -5.72
N ALA A 439 24.17 10.38 -5.87
CA ALA A 439 23.99 11.43 -4.87
C ALA A 439 22.51 11.80 -4.76
N PRO A 440 22.06 12.36 -3.62
CA PRO A 440 20.69 12.86 -3.51
C PRO A 440 20.46 13.88 -4.61
N THR A 441 19.32 13.79 -5.30
CA THR A 441 18.97 14.77 -6.33
C THR A 441 18.77 16.12 -5.66
N ILE A 442 19.80 16.97 -5.67
CA ILE A 442 19.68 18.34 -5.21
C ILE A 442 18.98 19.11 -6.33
N HIS A 443 17.66 19.24 -6.21
CA HIS A 443 16.90 20.06 -7.14
C HIS A 443 17.24 21.54 -6.92
N ASN A 444 18.06 22.10 -7.80
CA ASN A 444 18.27 23.54 -7.85
C ASN A 444 17.15 24.17 -8.66
N PHE A 445 16.02 24.43 -8.01
CA PHE A 445 14.89 25.12 -8.64
C PHE A 445 15.31 26.54 -9.05
N PRO A 446 14.96 27.01 -10.25
CA PRO A 446 15.03 28.43 -10.59
C PRO A 446 14.09 29.26 -9.72
N GLU A 447 14.35 30.57 -9.59
CA GLU A 447 13.42 31.47 -8.92
C GLU A 447 12.05 31.51 -9.62
N ASN A 448 10.98 31.66 -8.85
CA ASN A 448 9.59 31.69 -9.32
C ASN A 448 9.17 30.43 -10.09
N THR A 449 9.49 29.27 -9.55
CA THR A 449 9.16 27.97 -10.12
C THR A 449 7.73 27.54 -9.78
N ILE A 450 6.98 27.10 -10.78
CA ILE A 450 5.77 26.28 -10.63
C ILE A 450 6.17 24.83 -10.93
N LEU A 451 6.15 24.00 -9.90
CA LEU A 451 6.58 22.60 -10.01
C LEU A 451 5.47 21.75 -10.64
N ILE A 452 5.81 20.89 -11.59
CA ILE A 452 4.93 19.84 -12.09
C ILE A 452 5.56 18.49 -11.78
N ALA A 453 4.80 17.60 -11.16
CA ALA A 453 5.23 16.23 -10.88
C ALA A 453 4.10 15.24 -11.15
N GLU A 454 4.44 13.96 -11.34
CA GLU A 454 3.42 12.91 -11.37
C GLU A 454 2.74 12.79 -10.00
N ASP A 455 3.56 12.75 -8.95
CA ASP A 455 3.18 12.81 -7.54
C ASP A 455 4.31 13.49 -6.74
N LEU A 456 4.02 13.92 -5.52
CA LEU A 456 5.00 14.47 -4.57
C LEU A 456 5.04 13.62 -3.31
N THR A 457 6.17 12.97 -3.06
CA THR A 457 6.33 12.19 -1.83
C THR A 457 6.60 13.10 -0.62
N PRO A 458 6.44 12.59 0.62
CA PRO A 458 6.88 13.34 1.80
C PRO A 458 8.35 13.76 1.73
N SER A 459 9.21 12.91 1.16
CA SER A 459 10.63 13.22 0.94
C SER A 459 10.83 14.40 -0.02
N ASP A 460 10.09 14.43 -1.14
CA ASP A 460 10.18 15.52 -2.12
C ASP A 460 9.76 16.87 -1.52
N THR A 461 8.64 16.87 -0.79
CA THR A 461 8.13 18.10 -0.16
C THR A 461 9.02 18.61 0.96
N ALA A 462 9.73 17.71 1.65
CA ALA A 462 10.73 18.08 2.65
C ALA A 462 11.96 18.77 2.04
N ALA A 463 12.37 18.34 0.85
CA ALA A 463 13.49 18.90 0.10
C ALA A 463 13.14 20.20 -0.67
N LEU A 464 11.86 20.54 -0.75
CA LEU A 464 11.38 21.69 -1.54
C LEU A 464 11.87 23.03 -0.97
N ASP A 465 12.57 23.81 -1.80
CA ASP A 465 12.97 25.18 -1.47
C ASP A 465 11.79 26.16 -1.68
N ARG A 466 11.12 26.48 -0.57
CA ARG A 466 9.96 27.40 -0.55
C ARG A 466 10.29 28.83 -0.96
N SER A 467 11.57 29.23 -0.99
CA SER A 467 11.95 30.56 -1.47
C SER A 467 11.90 30.67 -2.99
N LYS A 468 11.97 29.54 -3.69
CA LYS A 468 12.04 29.47 -5.15
C LYS A 468 10.77 28.92 -5.79
N VAL A 469 10.12 27.96 -5.13
CA VAL A 469 8.89 27.33 -5.61
C VAL A 469 7.67 28.12 -5.12
N VAL A 470 6.91 28.66 -6.06
CA VAL A 470 5.75 29.54 -5.81
C VAL A 470 4.41 28.82 -5.92
N GLY A 471 4.39 27.58 -6.38
CA GLY A 471 3.21 26.72 -6.48
C GLY A 471 3.55 25.39 -7.14
N PHE A 472 2.61 24.43 -7.11
CA PHE A 472 2.85 23.12 -7.73
C PHE A 472 1.57 22.43 -8.23
N ALA A 473 1.73 21.50 -9.17
CA ALA A 473 0.65 20.68 -9.70
C ALA A 473 1.07 19.20 -9.80
N THR A 474 0.18 18.28 -9.40
CA THR A 474 0.40 16.83 -9.51
C THR A 474 -0.63 16.15 -10.42
N VAL A 475 -0.19 15.15 -11.17
CA VAL A 475 -1.09 14.32 -12.01
C VAL A 475 -1.92 13.38 -11.15
N LEU A 476 -1.31 12.78 -10.13
CA LEU A 476 -2.00 11.96 -9.14
C LEU A 476 -2.57 12.81 -8.00
N GLY A 477 -3.57 12.28 -7.31
CA GLY A 477 -4.19 12.90 -6.15
C GLY A 477 -5.55 13.57 -6.41
N GLY A 478 -6.16 14.06 -5.33
CA GLY A 478 -7.48 14.71 -5.30
C GLY A 478 -7.60 15.72 -4.16
N SER A 479 -8.78 16.33 -3.98
CA SER A 479 -9.00 17.40 -2.99
C SER A 479 -8.76 17.00 -1.52
N THR A 480 -8.81 15.70 -1.22
CA THR A 480 -8.56 15.10 0.09
C THR A 480 -7.26 14.30 0.16
N SER A 481 -6.44 14.34 -0.89
CA SER A 481 -5.19 13.57 -0.97
C SER A 481 -4.08 14.15 -0.08
N HIS A 482 -3.03 13.36 0.14
CA HIS A 482 -1.81 13.78 0.85
C HIS A 482 -1.25 15.10 0.29
N VAL A 483 -1.31 15.27 -1.04
CA VAL A 483 -0.93 16.49 -1.77
C VAL A 483 -1.69 17.73 -1.28
N ALA A 484 -2.99 17.63 -0.98
CA ALA A 484 -3.80 18.76 -0.49
C ALA A 484 -3.45 19.16 0.94
N ILE A 485 -3.11 18.18 1.80
CA ILE A 485 -2.64 18.44 3.16
C ILE A 485 -1.26 19.10 3.12
N LEU A 486 -0.34 18.55 2.32
CA LEU A 486 0.99 19.10 2.10
C LEU A 486 0.93 20.54 1.59
N ALA A 487 0.17 20.79 0.52
CA ALA A 487 0.05 22.12 -0.08
C ALA A 487 -0.38 23.20 0.91
N ARG A 488 -1.40 22.90 1.74
CA ARG A 488 -1.91 23.83 2.76
C ARG A 488 -0.87 24.09 3.85
N SER A 489 -0.15 23.05 4.26
CA SER A 489 0.92 23.19 5.27
C SER A 489 2.14 23.99 4.74
N LEU A 490 2.33 24.02 3.42
CA LEU A 490 3.39 24.79 2.77
C LEU A 490 2.97 26.24 2.45
N ASP A 491 1.69 26.58 2.63
CA ASP A 491 1.06 27.84 2.19
C ASP A 491 1.34 28.15 0.70
N LEU A 492 1.34 27.10 -0.13
CA LEU A 492 1.55 27.21 -1.58
C LEU A 492 0.24 26.93 -2.34
N PRO A 493 -0.07 27.71 -3.39
CA PRO A 493 -1.12 27.37 -4.34
C PRO A 493 -0.83 26.03 -5.02
N ALA A 494 -1.81 25.13 -5.04
CA ALA A 494 -1.60 23.79 -5.56
C ALA A 494 -2.80 23.18 -6.28
N LEU A 495 -2.50 22.37 -7.30
CA LEU A 495 -3.45 21.60 -8.09
C LEU A 495 -3.13 20.11 -7.98
N ALA A 496 -4.16 19.27 -7.94
CA ALA A 496 -4.04 17.81 -7.96
C ALA A 496 -4.95 17.23 -9.03
N GLY A 497 -4.59 16.08 -9.60
CA GLY A 497 -5.39 15.47 -10.68
C GLY A 497 -5.32 16.25 -11.99
N ILE A 498 -4.20 16.93 -12.26
CA ILE A 498 -4.01 17.61 -13.56
C ILE A 498 -3.78 16.59 -14.67
N SER A 499 -4.21 16.90 -15.89
CA SER A 499 -3.93 16.07 -17.06
C SER A 499 -2.44 15.72 -17.21
N ALA A 500 -2.15 14.46 -17.56
CA ALA A 500 -0.79 13.97 -17.79
C ALA A 500 0.00 14.78 -18.84
N ARG A 501 -0.70 15.54 -19.70
CA ARG A 501 -0.08 16.51 -20.63
C ARG A 501 0.76 17.57 -19.90
N ALA A 502 0.48 17.84 -18.63
CA ALA A 502 1.30 18.72 -17.80
C ALA A 502 2.76 18.24 -17.73
N LEU A 503 3.00 16.92 -17.74
CA LEU A 503 4.34 16.31 -17.70
C LEU A 503 5.10 16.42 -19.02
N THR A 504 4.49 16.92 -20.10
CA THR A 504 5.17 17.13 -21.38
C THR A 504 5.51 18.60 -21.65
N VAL A 505 5.16 19.52 -20.74
CA VAL A 505 5.38 20.96 -20.88
C VAL A 505 6.83 21.35 -20.62
N ALA A 506 7.54 21.86 -21.61
CA ALA A 506 8.97 22.19 -21.49
C ALA A 506 9.32 23.07 -20.27
N ASN A 507 10.42 22.74 -19.59
CA ASN A 507 10.96 23.54 -18.50
C ASN A 507 11.23 24.98 -18.94
N GLY A 508 10.90 25.94 -18.07
CA GLY A 508 11.03 27.38 -18.35
C GLY A 508 9.79 28.02 -19.00
N THR A 509 8.81 27.22 -19.44
CA THR A 509 7.50 27.70 -19.94
C THR A 509 6.84 28.60 -18.92
N ARG A 510 6.33 29.76 -19.34
CA ARG A 510 5.60 30.66 -18.43
C ARG A 510 4.24 30.04 -18.10
N ALA A 511 3.83 30.16 -16.85
CA ALA A 511 2.54 29.66 -16.42
C ALA A 511 1.91 30.51 -15.31
N ILE A 512 0.58 30.47 -15.28
CA ILE A 512 -0.24 31.04 -14.20
C ILE A 512 -1.03 29.88 -13.60
N LEU A 513 -0.77 29.57 -12.34
CA LEU A 513 -1.51 28.57 -11.58
C LEU A 513 -2.53 29.27 -10.69
N SER A 514 -3.81 28.94 -10.86
CA SER A 514 -4.88 29.40 -9.99
C SER A 514 -5.43 28.21 -9.21
N GLY A 515 -4.94 28.05 -7.98
CA GLY A 515 -5.41 27.03 -7.05
C GLY A 515 -6.91 27.19 -6.80
N SER A 516 -7.38 28.42 -6.57
CA SER A 516 -8.81 28.69 -6.31
C SER A 516 -9.75 28.36 -7.47
N LYS A 517 -9.26 28.44 -8.72
CA LYS A 517 -10.06 28.11 -9.91
C LYS A 517 -9.83 26.68 -10.40
N GLY A 518 -8.85 25.96 -9.85
CA GLY A 518 -8.48 24.65 -10.35
C GLY A 518 -7.87 24.68 -11.76
N THR A 519 -7.09 25.71 -12.12
CA THR A 519 -6.59 25.88 -13.50
C THR A 519 -5.10 26.19 -13.56
N LEU A 520 -4.43 25.63 -14.57
CA LEU A 520 -3.06 25.96 -14.95
C LEU A 520 -3.05 26.48 -16.40
N GLU A 521 -2.75 27.77 -16.54
CA GLU A 521 -2.65 28.46 -17.82
C GLU A 521 -1.18 28.44 -18.28
N LEU A 522 -0.93 27.87 -19.46
CA LEU A 522 0.39 27.66 -20.06
C LEU A 522 0.65 28.70 -21.16
N ASN A 523 1.89 29.20 -21.25
CA ASN A 523 2.29 30.20 -22.24
C ASN A 523 1.31 31.40 -22.36
N PRO A 524 0.93 32.06 -21.25
CA PRO A 524 0.15 33.28 -21.33
C PRO A 524 0.94 34.36 -22.10
N ASP A 525 0.22 35.21 -22.82
CA ASP A 525 0.82 36.37 -23.47
C ASP A 525 1.40 37.37 -22.44
N ASP A 526 2.22 38.31 -22.91
CA ASP A 526 2.90 39.27 -22.03
C ASP A 526 1.92 40.11 -21.21
N GLN A 527 0.80 40.53 -21.81
CA GLN A 527 -0.20 41.35 -21.14
C GLN A 527 -0.82 40.55 -19.98
N ARG A 528 -1.31 39.35 -20.28
CA ARG A 528 -1.95 38.44 -19.34
C ARG A 528 -1.01 38.02 -18.20
N TYR A 529 0.26 37.79 -18.51
CA TYR A 529 1.28 37.46 -17.52
C TYR A 529 1.56 38.63 -16.57
N GLN A 530 1.66 39.87 -17.07
CA GLN A 530 1.84 41.05 -16.21
C GLN A 530 0.61 41.35 -15.37
N GLU A 531 -0.60 41.27 -15.94
CA GLU A 531 -1.86 41.44 -15.19
C GLU A 531 -1.95 40.46 -14.02
N ALA A 532 -1.59 39.18 -14.23
CA ALA A 532 -1.57 38.19 -13.17
C ALA A 532 -0.53 38.51 -12.08
N LYS A 533 0.65 39.00 -12.48
CA LYS A 533 1.71 39.40 -11.55
C LYS A 533 1.33 40.62 -10.71
N GLU A 534 0.69 41.63 -11.31
CA GLU A 534 0.15 42.78 -10.60
C GLU A 534 -0.96 42.38 -9.62
N LYS A 535 -1.86 41.50 -10.06
CA LYS A 535 -2.91 40.95 -9.21
C LYS A 535 -2.34 40.20 -8.00
N LEU A 536 -1.30 39.39 -8.20
CA LEU A 536 -0.61 38.70 -7.11
C LEU A 536 0.00 39.70 -6.12
N LYS A 537 0.69 40.74 -6.61
CA LYS A 537 1.27 41.80 -5.79
C LYS A 537 0.20 42.54 -4.96
N LEU A 538 -0.94 42.86 -5.57
CA LEU A 538 -2.06 43.52 -4.89
C LEU A 538 -2.68 42.61 -3.81
N GLN A 539 -2.81 41.30 -4.08
CA GLN A 539 -3.29 40.34 -3.10
C GLN A 539 -2.34 40.20 -1.91
N GLN A 540 -1.02 40.16 -2.15
CA GLN A 540 -0.01 40.12 -1.09
C GLN A 540 -0.04 41.38 -0.23
N GLU A 541 -0.13 42.56 -0.84
CA GLU A 541 -0.22 43.83 -0.12
C GLU A 541 -1.52 43.92 0.71
N ARG A 542 -2.65 43.48 0.15
CA ARG A 542 -3.91 43.40 0.91
C ARG A 542 -3.81 42.41 2.07
N ARG A 543 -3.20 41.24 1.89
CA ARG A 543 -2.97 40.26 2.96
C ARG A 543 -2.10 40.85 4.06
N ARG A 544 -1.04 41.59 3.71
CA ARG A 544 -0.17 42.31 4.66
C ARG A 544 -0.96 43.31 5.50
N GLN A 545 -1.79 44.15 4.87
CA GLN A 545 -2.63 45.12 5.57
C GLN A 545 -3.69 44.47 6.48
N LEU A 546 -4.24 43.31 6.08
CA LEU A 546 -5.16 42.55 6.92
C LEU A 546 -4.46 41.94 8.13
N LEU A 547 -3.23 41.42 7.96
CA LEU A 547 -2.44 40.88 9.06
C LEU A 547 -2.03 41.95 10.08
N GLU A 548 -1.73 43.17 9.64
CA GLU A 548 -1.47 44.31 10.53
C GLU A 548 -2.68 44.62 11.44
N LYS A 549 -3.89 44.35 10.95
CA LYS A 549 -5.17 44.54 11.66
C LYS A 549 -5.72 43.27 12.29
N ALA A 550 -4.98 42.16 12.25
CA ALA A 550 -5.49 40.87 12.69
C ALA A 550 -5.90 40.85 14.18
N LYS A 551 -5.30 41.73 14.99
CA LYS A 551 -5.57 41.88 16.42
C LYS A 551 -6.68 42.89 16.74
N ASP A 552 -7.22 43.57 15.73
CA ASP A 552 -8.34 44.47 15.93
C ASP A 552 -9.60 43.64 16.25
N PRO A 553 -10.52 44.15 17.09
CA PRO A 553 -11.75 43.43 17.40
C PRO A 553 -12.57 43.13 16.14
N ALA A 554 -13.02 41.89 15.97
CA ALA A 554 -13.92 41.50 14.89
C ALA A 554 -15.30 42.15 15.10
N GLN A 555 -15.51 43.30 14.46
CA GLN A 555 -16.70 44.13 14.60
C GLN A 555 -17.42 44.32 13.26
N THR A 556 -18.73 44.13 13.25
CA THR A 556 -19.58 44.44 12.08
C THR A 556 -19.75 45.94 11.88
N THR A 557 -20.22 46.36 10.69
CA THR A 557 -20.41 47.79 10.36
C THR A 557 -21.44 48.51 11.23
N ASP A 558 -22.34 47.77 11.89
CA ASP A 558 -23.33 48.26 12.86
C ASP A 558 -22.86 48.14 14.32
N GLY A 559 -21.60 47.75 14.54
CA GLY A 559 -20.94 47.82 15.85
C GLY A 559 -21.01 46.55 16.70
N ARG A 560 -21.56 45.44 16.18
CA ARG A 560 -21.65 44.18 16.92
C ARG A 560 -20.31 43.44 16.92
N LEU A 561 -19.84 43.09 18.11
CA LEU A 561 -18.64 42.27 18.28
C LEU A 561 -18.98 40.80 18.04
N ILE A 562 -18.09 40.11 17.34
CA ILE A 562 -18.16 38.68 17.05
C ILE A 562 -16.86 38.05 17.53
N GLU A 563 -16.95 36.91 18.19
CA GLU A 563 -15.78 36.13 18.57
C GLU A 563 -15.28 35.30 17.37
N VAL A 564 -13.99 35.42 17.06
CA VAL A 564 -13.32 34.63 16.03
C VAL A 564 -12.27 33.75 16.68
N ALA A 565 -12.67 32.52 17.02
CA ALA A 565 -11.82 31.54 17.67
C ALA A 565 -11.19 30.56 16.66
N ALA A 566 -10.01 30.02 16.98
CA ALA A 566 -9.28 29.06 16.16
C ALA A 566 -9.60 27.61 16.53
N ASN A 567 -9.49 26.72 15.54
CA ASN A 567 -9.49 25.28 15.75
C ASN A 567 -8.05 24.80 15.82
N VAL A 568 -7.63 24.22 16.95
CA VAL A 568 -6.23 23.84 17.20
C VAL A 568 -6.12 22.36 17.58
N GLY A 569 -5.02 21.71 17.19
CA GLY A 569 -4.70 20.33 17.59
C GLY A 569 -3.35 20.20 18.29
N SER A 570 -2.60 21.30 18.41
CA SER A 570 -1.27 21.32 19.03
C SER A 570 -0.94 22.68 19.64
N VAL A 571 0.12 22.71 20.45
CA VAL A 571 0.65 23.97 21.02
C VAL A 571 1.13 24.90 19.90
N ALA A 572 1.76 24.37 18.85
CA ALA A 572 2.22 25.15 17.71
C ALA A 572 1.04 25.83 16.95
N ASP A 573 -0.07 25.11 16.76
CA ASP A 573 -1.28 25.69 16.16
C ASP A 573 -1.82 26.85 17.01
N THR A 574 -1.69 26.76 18.34
CA THR A 574 -2.12 27.79 19.27
C THR A 574 -1.25 29.05 19.17
N GLU A 575 0.07 28.90 19.10
CA GLU A 575 1.00 30.01 18.88
C GLU A 575 0.73 30.73 17.54
N GLN A 576 0.45 29.94 16.50
CA GLN A 576 0.08 30.47 15.19
C GLN A 576 -1.27 31.20 15.24
N ALA A 577 -2.27 30.64 15.91
CA ALA A 577 -3.59 31.25 16.07
C ALA A 577 -3.51 32.63 16.77
N VAL A 578 -2.69 32.75 17.82
CA VAL A 578 -2.44 34.02 18.51
C VAL A 578 -1.76 35.02 17.57
N THR A 579 -0.81 34.57 16.76
CA THR A 579 -0.14 35.42 15.76
C THR A 579 -1.12 35.94 14.71
N LEU A 580 -2.11 35.12 14.34
CA LEU A 580 -3.18 35.46 13.40
C LEU A 580 -4.37 36.18 14.04
N GLY A 581 -4.31 36.51 15.34
CA GLY A 581 -5.31 37.34 16.01
C GLY A 581 -6.58 36.62 16.44
N ALA A 582 -6.53 35.29 16.67
CA ALA A 582 -7.67 34.57 17.21
C ALA A 582 -8.03 35.04 18.62
N ASP A 583 -9.32 35.21 18.89
CA ASP A 583 -9.85 35.62 20.21
C ASP A 583 -9.78 34.50 21.25
N GLY A 584 -9.67 33.25 20.79
CA GLY A 584 -9.63 32.08 21.65
C GLY A 584 -9.52 30.77 20.86
N VAL A 585 -9.75 29.65 21.54
CA VAL A 585 -9.85 28.32 20.95
C VAL A 585 -11.32 27.90 20.90
N GLY A 586 -11.86 27.77 19.70
CA GLY A 586 -13.25 27.37 19.48
C GLY A 586 -13.40 25.84 19.44
N LEU A 587 -12.33 25.14 19.09
CA LEU A 587 -12.26 23.68 19.07
C LEU A 587 -10.83 23.23 19.38
N LEU A 588 -10.68 22.38 20.39
CA LEU A 588 -9.45 21.63 20.66
C LEU A 588 -9.69 20.17 20.25
N ARG A 589 -8.91 19.68 19.29
CA ARG A 589 -9.05 18.31 18.77
C ARG A 589 -8.45 17.25 19.67
#